data_AF-A0A1G1LQF7-F1
#
_entry.id   AF-A0A1G1LQF7-F1
#
_cell.length_a   1.000
_cell.length_b   1.000
_cell.length_c   1.000
_cell.angle_alpha   90.00
_cell.angle_beta   90.00
_cell.angle_gamma   90.00
#
_symmetry.space_group_name_H-M   'P 1'
#
loop_
_entity.id
_entity.type
_entity.pdbx_description
1 polymer ?
#
loop_
_entity_poly.entity_id
_entity_poly.type
_entity_poly.pdbx_seq_one_letter_code
_entity_poly.pdbx_strand_id
1 'polypeptide(L)' 'MSAIDNHHVEAILLPDGKWYAIAEKSFTIDTYEYTEEGKTFIAGCQPQGIAALGATWKDNMGKHFTCPLTAILAVRFT' A
#
# COMPACT_ATOMS: atom_id res chain seq x y z
N MET A 1 5.42 6.60 13.58
CA MET A 1 5.01 5.51 12.69
C MET A 1 5.55 5.85 11.32
N SER A 2 6.34 4.95 10.71
CA SER A 2 6.80 5.14 9.33
C SER A 2 5.66 4.77 8.42
N ALA A 3 5.31 5.68 7.52
CA ALA A 3 4.25 5.48 6.55
C ALA A 3 4.79 4.65 5.36
N ILE A 4 3.96 3.81 4.73
CA ILE A 4 4.38 2.96 3.59
C ILE A 4 4.61 3.84 2.35
N ASP A 5 5.83 3.83 1.82
CA ASP A 5 6.12 4.49 0.55
C ASP A 5 5.58 3.66 -0.63
N ASN A 6 4.35 3.99 -1.04
CA ASN A 6 3.64 3.29 -2.10
C ASN A 6 4.38 3.29 -3.45
N HIS A 7 5.22 4.29 -3.72
CA HIS A 7 5.87 4.44 -5.01
C HIS A 7 7.00 3.42 -5.23
N HIS A 8 7.55 2.88 -4.14
CA HIS A 8 8.71 2.01 -4.16
C HIS A 8 8.38 0.57 -3.74
N VAL A 9 7.10 0.21 -3.54
CA VAL A 9 6.73 -1.18 -3.21
C VAL A 9 6.90 -2.09 -4.42
N GLU A 10 7.76 -3.09 -4.31
CA GLU A 10 8.01 -4.09 -5.37
C GLU A 10 7.42 -5.46 -5.07
N ALA A 11 7.15 -5.77 -3.81
CA ALA A 11 6.53 -7.04 -3.42
C ALA A 11 5.78 -6.93 -2.09
N ILE A 12 4.78 -7.79 -1.91
CA ILE A 12 4.03 -7.92 -0.66
C ILE A 12 3.96 -9.37 -0.20
N LEU A 13 3.97 -9.58 1.11
CA LEU A 13 3.78 -10.88 1.75
C LEU A 13 2.34 -11.02 2.21
N LEU A 14 1.65 -12.06 1.73
CA LEU A 14 0.27 -12.37 2.10
C LEU A 14 0.19 -13.52 3.12
N PRO A 15 -0.98 -13.77 3.74
CA PRO A 15 -1.14 -14.78 4.80
C PRO A 15 -0.93 -16.23 4.35
N ASP A 16 -0.89 -16.47 3.05
CA ASP A 16 -0.48 -17.75 2.46
C ASP A 16 1.04 -17.99 2.54
N GLY A 17 1.80 -17.04 3.09
CA GLY A 17 3.24 -17.10 3.26
C GLY A 17 4.03 -16.80 1.99
N LYS A 18 3.38 -16.35 0.92
CA LYS A 18 4.03 -16.09 -0.37
C LYS A 18 4.23 -14.60 -0.64
N TRP A 19 5.35 -14.31 -1.29
CA TRP A 19 5.62 -12.99 -1.84
C TRP A 19 5.00 -12.84 -3.22
N TYR A 20 4.25 -11.76 -3.42
CA TYR A 20 3.65 -11.41 -4.70
C TYR A 20 4.36 -10.20 -5.27
N ALA A 21 4.87 -10.33 -6.49
CA ALA A 21 5.50 -9.22 -7.21
C ALA A 21 4.45 -8.19 -7.62
N ILE A 22 4.84 -6.92 -7.53
CA ILE A 22 4.02 -5.77 -7.87
C ILE A 22 4.58 -5.15 -9.14
N ALA A 23 3.70 -4.89 -10.11
CA ALA A 23 4.06 -4.13 -11.30
C ALA A 23 4.40 -2.68 -10.90
N GLU A 24 5.38 -2.10 -11.58
CA GLU A 24 5.89 -0.75 -11.31
C GLU A 24 4.74 0.26 -11.14
N LYS A 25 4.77 1.04 -10.04
CA LYS A 25 3.80 2.10 -9.71
C LYS A 25 2.32 1.65 -9.69
N SER A 26 2.05 0.36 -9.49
CA SER A 26 0.67 -0.16 -9.46
C SER A 26 0.11 -0.34 -8.05
N PHE A 27 0.95 -0.33 -7.01
CA PHE A 27 0.49 -0.45 -5.63
C PHE A 27 -0.16 0.85 -5.16
N THR A 28 -1.39 0.71 -4.68
CA THR A 28 -2.13 1.81 -4.08
C THR A 28 -2.86 1.29 -2.85
N ILE A 29 -2.85 2.08 -1.80
CA ILE A 29 -3.77 1.94 -0.68
C ILE A 29 -4.94 2.89 -0.90
N ASP A 30 -6.13 2.47 -0.48
CA ASP A 30 -7.36 3.25 -0.65
C ASP A 30 -7.23 4.67 -0.06
N THR A 31 -6.32 4.84 0.89
CA THR A 31 -5.91 6.14 1.38
C THR A 31 -4.48 6.13 1.93
N TYR A 32 -3.78 7.27 1.92
CA TYR A 32 -2.47 7.40 2.58
C TYR A 32 -2.42 8.70 3.36
N GLU A 33 -2.14 8.58 4.67
CA GLU A 33 -1.73 9.70 5.52
C GLU A 33 -0.24 9.58 5.81
N TYR A 34 0.51 10.64 5.58
CA TYR A 34 1.87 10.74 6.06
C TYR A 34 2.14 12.12 6.64
N THR A 35 3.06 12.14 7.61
CA THR A 35 3.56 13.38 8.19
C THR A 35 4.94 13.66 7.64
N GLU A 36 5.10 14.82 7.01
CA GLU A 36 6.35 15.34 6.51
C GLU A 36 6.52 16.78 7.02
N GLU A 37 7.64 17.07 7.68
CA GLU A 37 7.92 18.39 8.26
C GLU A 37 6.81 18.94 9.18
N GLY A 38 6.13 18.05 9.92
CA GLY A 38 5.03 18.43 10.82
C GLY A 38 3.70 18.74 10.12
N LYS A 39 3.62 18.56 8.80
CA LYS A 39 2.38 18.67 8.02
C LYS A 39 1.82 17.29 7.73
N THR A 40 0.52 17.13 7.91
CA THR A 40 -0.18 15.89 7.55
C THR A 40 -0.75 16.05 6.15
N PHE A 41 -0.36 15.15 5.25
CA PHE A 41 -0.87 15.10 3.89
C PHE A 41 -1.85 13.93 3.79
N ILE A 42 -3.01 14.20 3.20
CA ILE A 42 -4.13 13.26 3.12
C ILE A 42 -4.54 13.14 1.66
N ALA A 43 -4.39 11.95 1.08
CA ALA A 43 -4.88 11.64 -0.26
C ALA A 43 -6.23 10.89 -0.19
N GLY A 44 -7.04 10.99 -1.25
CA GLY A 44 -8.26 10.20 -1.40
C GLY A 44 -9.50 10.72 -0.66
N CYS A 45 -9.56 12.01 -0.30
CA CYS A 45 -10.70 12.65 0.37
C CYS A 45 -11.12 12.03 1.71
N GLN A 46 -10.23 11.30 2.38
CA GLN A 46 -10.51 10.74 3.69
C GLN A 46 -10.52 11.82 4.79
N PRO A 47 -11.32 11.65 5.85
CA PRO A 47 -11.17 12.43 7.08
C PRO A 47 -9.80 12.18 7.73
N GLN A 48 -9.21 13.23 8.29
CA GLN A 48 -7.94 13.14 9.02
C GLN A 48 -8.03 12.14 10.19
N GLY A 49 -7.02 11.29 10.30
CA GLY A 49 -6.88 10.34 11.41
C GLY A 49 -7.65 9.03 11.22
N ILE A 50 -8.17 8.77 10.01
CA ILE A 50 -8.75 7.48 9.66
C ILE A 50 -7.68 6.63 8.96
N ALA A 51 -7.48 5.41 9.45
CA ALA A 51 -6.55 4.47 8.84
C ALA A 51 -7.08 3.93 7.50
N ALA A 52 -6.17 3.71 6.55
CA ALA A 52 -6.45 3.01 5.31
C ALA A 52 -7.02 1.61 5.56
N LEU A 53 -7.98 1.19 4.74
CA LEU A 53 -8.73 -0.06 4.93
C LEU A 53 -8.28 -1.16 3.97
N GLY A 54 -7.74 -0.78 2.81
CA GLY A 54 -7.52 -1.68 1.69
C GLY A 54 -6.32 -1.31 0.84
N ALA A 55 -5.86 -2.31 0.09
CA ALA A 55 -4.81 -2.16 -0.90
C ALA A 55 -5.25 -2.78 -2.23
N THR A 56 -4.76 -2.20 -3.32
CA THR A 56 -4.89 -2.74 -4.68
C THR A 56 -3.56 -2.67 -5.40
N TRP A 57 -3.28 -3.66 -6.24
CA TRP A 57 -2.09 -3.67 -7.09
C TRP A 57 -2.32 -4.52 -8.34
N LYS A 58 -1.37 -4.45 -9.27
CA LYS A 58 -1.27 -5.37 -10.40
C LYS A 58 -0.01 -6.22 -10.28
N ASP A 59 -0.07 -7.46 -10.73
CA ASP A 59 1.15 -8.22 -11.00
C ASP A 59 1.74 -7.85 -12.37
N ASN A 60 2.92 -8.39 -12.68
CA ASN A 60 3.61 -8.19 -13.96
C ASN A 60 2.85 -8.77 -15.17
N MET A 61 1.81 -9.58 -14.94
CA MET A 61 0.93 -10.11 -15.99
C MET A 61 -0.34 -9.25 -16.17
N GLY A 62 -0.47 -8.16 -15.40
CA GLY A 62 -1.62 -7.26 -15.44
C GLY A 62 -2.84 -7.75 -14.66
N LYS A 63 -2.72 -8.83 -13.88
CA LYS A 63 -3.82 -9.30 -13.02
C LYS A 63 -4.01 -8.32 -11.87
N HIS A 64 -5.27 -7.95 -11.62
CA HIS A 64 -5.66 -7.05 -10.54
C HIS A 64 -5.90 -7.82 -9.24
N PHE A 65 -5.43 -7.24 -8.14
CA PHE A 65 -5.64 -7.75 -6.80
C PHE A 65 -6.21 -6.65 -5.90
N THR A 66 -7.02 -7.06 -4.94
CA THR A 66 -7.56 -6.22 -3.87
C THR A 66 -7.59 -7.02 -2.58
N CYS A 67 -7.18 -6.42 -1.47
CA CYS A 67 -7.28 -7.04 -0.16
C CYS A 67 -7.46 -5.99 0.95
N PRO A 68 -7.93 -6.40 2.14
CA PRO A 68 -7.82 -5.58 3.34
C PRO A 68 -6.35 -5.26 3.62
N LEU A 69 -6.03 -4.04 4.07
CA LEU A 69 -4.65 -3.65 4.38
C LEU A 69 -4.06 -4.54 5.49
N THR A 70 -4.91 -4.99 6.42
CA THR A 70 -4.55 -5.92 7.50
C THR A 70 -4.13 -7.32 7.02
N ALA A 71 -4.38 -7.67 5.75
CA ALA A 71 -3.90 -8.92 5.18
C ALA A 71 -2.45 -8.84 4.70
N ILE A 72 -1.88 -7.63 4.56
CA ILE A 72 -0.49 -7.44 4.15
C ILE A 72 0.40 -7.61 5.38
N LEU A 73 1.16 -8.71 5.42
CA LEU A 73 2.04 -9.02 6.54
C LEU A 73 3.35 -8.23 6.49
N ALA A 74 3.84 -7.96 5.28
CA ALA A 74 5.03 -7.17 5.03
C ALA A 74 5.03 -6.60 3.61
N VAL A 75 5.76 -5.50 3.43
CA VAL A 75 6.07 -4.90 2.12
C VAL A 75 7.58 -4.91 1.92
N ARG A 76 8.01 -5.01 0.67
CA ARG A 76 9.42 -4.85 0.27
C ARG A 76 9.54 -3.67 -0.68
N PHE A 77 10.52 -2.82 -0.41
CA PHE A 77 10.82 -1.63 -1.20
C PHE A 77 12.02 -1.86 -2.12
N THR A 78 12.09 -1.10 -3.21
CA THR A 78 13.30 -0.96 -4.06
C THR A 78 14.39 -0.14 -3.38
#